data_AF-A0A2D8MPA1-F1
#
_entry.id   AF-A0A2D8MPA1-F1
#
_cell.length_a   1.000
_cell.length_b   1.000
_cell.length_c   1.000
_cell.angle_alpha   90.00
_cell.angle_beta   90.00
_cell.angle_gamma   90.00
#
_symmetry.space_group_name_H-M   'P 1'
#
loop_
_entity.id
_entity.type
_entity.pdbx_description
1 polymer ?
#
loop_
_entity_poly.entity_id
_entity_poly.type
_entity_poly.pdbx_seq_one_letter_code
_entity_poly.pdbx_strand_id
1 'polypeptide(L)'
;MIYELQCNKQYMEITRQSVLIFTFVFGPLVLVSYVYGVSHAEKPQDIWGGIPLSWQTYIVPFMFIAAAGFLIYWWIIFYQFNQETFSSLHWPWGYADGKGANRLLLAYALILIPSALWLESTLFHFSNNYSWTPVLVVGILIMVAI
;
A
#
# COMPACT_ATOMS: atom_id res chain seq x y z
N MET A 1 36.98 2.28 35.85
CA MET A 1 37.02 2.89 34.50
C MET A 1 36.47 1.90 33.49
N ILE A 2 35.18 1.60 33.59
CA ILE A 2 34.43 0.95 32.51
C ILE A 2 33.18 1.80 32.42
N TYR A 3 33.32 2.92 31.71
CA TYR A 3 32.19 3.77 31.39
C TYR A 3 31.26 2.94 30.52
N GLU A 4 30.08 2.70 31.06
CA GLU A 4 28.84 2.34 30.38
C GLU A 4 28.80 2.94 28.97
N LEU A 5 29.21 2.17 27.97
CA LEU A 5 28.83 2.38 26.59
C LEU A 5 27.36 1.97 26.47
N GLN A 6 26.46 2.78 27.04
CA GLN A 6 25.06 2.80 26.62
C GLN A 6 25.07 3.27 25.16
N CYS A 7 25.14 2.33 24.24
CA CYS A 7 24.81 2.55 22.85
C CYS A 7 23.35 3.03 22.82
N ASN A 8 23.15 4.35 22.82
CA ASN A 8 21.84 4.99 22.69
C ASN A 8 21.30 4.65 21.30
N LYS A 9 20.68 3.47 21.19
CA LYS A 9 19.97 3.05 19.99
C LYS A 9 18.68 3.84 19.96
N GLN A 10 18.77 5.04 19.40
CA GLN A 10 17.62 5.89 19.08
C GLN A 10 16.80 5.14 18.03
N TYR A 11 15.87 4.31 18.48
CA TYR A 11 14.84 3.79 17.59
C TYR A 11 13.95 4.96 17.21
N MET A 12 13.79 5.22 15.91
CA MET A 12 12.82 6.21 15.46
C MET A 12 11.44 5.76 15.95
N GLU A 13 10.84 6.54 16.85
CA GLU A 13 9.46 6.28 17.26
C GLU A 13 8.54 6.55 16.08
N ILE A 14 7.77 5.54 15.69
CA ILE A 14 6.77 5.69 14.64
C ILE A 14 5.59 6.44 15.24
N THR A 15 5.39 7.68 14.79
CA THR A 15 4.30 8.53 15.24
C THR A 15 3.17 8.55 14.21
N ARG A 16 2.01 9.09 14.60
CA ARG A 16 0.92 9.38 13.66
C ARG A 16 1.40 10.20 12.45
N GLN A 17 2.27 11.18 12.68
CA GLN A 17 2.82 12.02 11.62
C GLN A 17 3.67 11.21 10.64
N SER A 18 4.45 10.24 11.13
CA SER A 18 5.23 9.33 10.28
C SER A 18 4.31 8.53 9.34
N VAL A 19 3.20 7.99 9.86
CA VAL A 19 2.23 7.24 9.04
C VAL A 19 1.51 8.14 8.03
N LEU A 20 1.18 9.37 8.43
CA LEU A 20 0.56 10.36 7.56
C LEU A 20 1.49 10.69 6.38
N ILE A 21 2.76 11.03 6.65
CA ILE A 21 3.75 11.33 5.62
C ILE A 21 3.93 10.14 4.68
N PHE A 22 4.06 8.93 5.24
CA PHE A 22 4.16 7.72 4.44
C PHE A 22 2.99 7.58 3.46
N THR A 23 1.76 7.73 3.95
CA THR A 23 0.56 7.61 3.13
C THR A 23 0.45 8.73 2.09
N PHE A 24 0.86 9.94 2.45
CA PHE A 24 0.85 11.09 1.55
C PHE A 24 1.90 11.00 0.44
N VAL A 25 2.98 10.24 0.64
CA VAL A 25 3.98 9.96 -0.39
C VAL A 25 3.55 8.76 -1.24
N PHE A 26 3.24 7.64 -0.62
CA PHE A 26 2.95 6.38 -1.33
C PHE A 26 1.57 6.36 -1.99
N GLY A 27 0.57 7.04 -1.43
CA GLY A 27 -0.77 7.14 -2.03
C GLY A 27 -0.74 7.75 -3.43
N PRO A 28 -0.20 8.97 -3.61
CA PRO A 28 0.01 9.56 -4.94
C PRO A 28 0.97 8.73 -5.81
N LEU A 29 1.98 8.08 -5.23
CA LEU A 29 2.89 7.22 -5.97
C LEU A 29 2.15 6.05 -6.65
N VAL A 30 1.16 5.44 -5.98
CA VAL A 30 0.28 4.45 -6.61
C VAL A 30 -0.42 5.05 -7.83
N LEU A 31 -1.02 6.24 -7.73
CA LEU A 31 -1.68 6.89 -8.87
C LEU A 31 -0.71 7.20 -10.02
N VAL A 32 0.49 7.68 -9.71
CA VAL A 32 1.54 7.93 -10.70
C VAL A 32 1.95 6.63 -11.38
N SER A 33 2.11 5.54 -10.63
CA SER A 33 2.41 4.21 -11.20
C SER A 33 1.32 3.73 -12.16
N TYR A 34 0.05 4.05 -11.87
CA TYR A 34 -1.07 3.77 -12.77
C TYR A 34 -0.99 4.54 -14.08
N VAL A 35 -0.79 5.86 -14.01
CA VAL A 35 -0.67 6.70 -15.21
C VAL A 35 0.55 6.28 -16.03
N TYR A 36 1.69 6.06 -15.38
CA TYR A 36 2.92 5.64 -16.03
C TYR A 36 2.78 4.24 -16.67
N GLY A 37 2.31 3.24 -15.91
CA GLY A 37 2.18 1.87 -16.40
C GLY A 37 1.19 1.73 -17.55
N VAL A 38 0.06 2.45 -17.51
CA VAL A 38 -0.91 2.45 -18.62
C VAL A 38 -0.36 3.17 -19.85
N SER A 39 0.37 4.28 -19.67
CA SER A 39 0.94 5.03 -20.80
C SER A 39 2.09 4.31 -21.52
N HIS A 40 2.81 3.43 -20.83
CA HIS A 40 3.93 2.65 -21.39
C HIS A 40 3.53 1.27 -21.90
N ALA A 41 2.28 0.85 -21.70
CA ALA A 41 1.79 -0.41 -22.22
C ALA A 41 1.54 -0.32 -23.73
N GLU A 42 2.15 -1.21 -24.51
CA GLU A 42 1.90 -1.30 -25.96
C GLU A 42 0.42 -1.54 -26.28
N LYS A 43 -0.25 -2.34 -25.45
CA LYS A 43 -1.69 -2.61 -25.48
C LYS A 43 -2.24 -2.56 -24.06
N PRO A 44 -2.86 -1.44 -23.64
CA PRO A 44 -3.41 -1.30 -22.29
C PRO A 44 -4.41 -2.39 -21.90
N GLN A 45 -5.07 -2.99 -22.88
CA GLN A 45 -6.01 -4.09 -22.68
C GLN A 45 -5.34 -5.38 -22.16
N ASP A 46 -4.08 -5.61 -22.47
CA ASP A 46 -3.38 -6.85 -22.09
C ASP A 46 -3.06 -6.88 -20.59
N ILE A 47 -2.93 -5.71 -19.97
CA ILE A 47 -2.74 -5.54 -18.51
C ILE A 47 -3.90 -6.14 -17.71
N TRP A 48 -5.09 -6.17 -18.28
CA TRP A 48 -6.29 -6.71 -17.64
C TRP A 48 -6.35 -8.25 -17.65
N GLY A 49 -5.34 -8.94 -18.18
CA GLY A 49 -5.25 -10.40 -18.15
C GLY A 49 -6.38 -11.10 -18.90
N GLY A 50 -6.92 -10.46 -19.95
CA GLY A 50 -8.00 -11.01 -20.78
C GLY A 50 -9.42 -10.70 -20.30
N ILE A 51 -9.61 -9.86 -19.27
CA ILE A 51 -10.95 -9.41 -18.84
C ILE A 51 -11.61 -8.58 -19.98
N PRO A 52 -12.82 -8.95 -20.44
CA PRO A 52 -13.50 -8.25 -21.52
C PRO A 52 -13.91 -6.83 -21.12
N LEU A 53 -13.96 -5.92 -22.09
CA LEU A 53 -14.26 -4.50 -21.88
C LEU A 53 -15.61 -4.26 -21.18
N SER A 54 -16.62 -5.11 -21.45
CA SER A 54 -17.93 -5.03 -20.79
C SER A 54 -17.85 -5.17 -19.27
N TRP A 55 -16.90 -5.95 -18.76
CA TRP A 55 -16.70 -6.12 -17.32
C TRP A 55 -15.91 -4.96 -16.72
N GLN A 56 -14.94 -4.41 -17.48
CA GLN A 56 -14.15 -3.26 -17.04
C GLN A 56 -15.04 -2.03 -16.77
N THR A 57 -16.08 -1.82 -17.57
CA THR A 57 -17.07 -0.74 -17.36
C THR A 57 -17.74 -0.81 -15.99
N TYR A 58 -17.85 -1.99 -15.37
CA TYR A 58 -18.36 -2.15 -14.01
C TYR A 58 -17.24 -2.07 -12.98
N ILE A 59 -16.08 -2.68 -13.23
CA ILE A 59 -14.95 -2.73 -12.27
C ILE A 59 -14.42 -1.32 -11.97
N VAL A 60 -14.22 -0.49 -12.99
CA VAL A 60 -13.59 0.82 -12.85
C VAL A 60 -14.37 1.75 -11.89
N PRO A 61 -15.70 1.90 -12.00
CA PRO A 61 -16.48 2.65 -11.01
C PRO A 61 -16.30 2.14 -9.57
N PHE A 62 -16.34 0.82 -9.34
CA PHE A 62 -16.17 0.25 -7.99
C PHE A 62 -14.77 0.48 -7.44
N MET A 63 -13.74 0.50 -8.29
CA MET A 63 -12.38 0.88 -7.90
C MET A 63 -12.32 2.32 -7.38
N PHE A 64 -13.02 3.26 -8.03
CA PHE A 64 -13.11 4.65 -7.54
C PHE A 64 -13.94 4.77 -6.25
N ILE A 65 -15.02 3.99 -6.12
CA ILE A 65 -15.80 3.95 -4.87
C ILE A 65 -14.93 3.45 -3.71
N ALA A 66 -14.15 2.38 -3.92
CA ALA A 66 -13.22 1.87 -2.93
C ALA A 66 -12.15 2.91 -2.56
N ALA A 67 -11.58 3.61 -3.55
CA ALA A 67 -10.63 4.68 -3.33
C ALA A 67 -11.24 5.85 -2.51
N ALA A 68 -12.48 6.23 -2.80
CA ALA A 68 -13.19 7.24 -2.02
C ALA A 68 -13.42 6.78 -0.58
N GLY A 69 -13.81 5.52 -0.37
CA GLY A 69 -13.94 4.91 0.96
C GLY A 69 -12.62 4.92 1.74
N PHE A 70 -11.50 4.61 1.07
CA PHE A 70 -10.18 4.72 1.66
C PHE A 70 -9.85 6.16 2.09
N LEU A 71 -10.14 7.17 1.26
CA LEU A 71 -9.90 8.57 1.61
C LEU A 71 -10.73 9.03 2.81
N ILE A 72 -12.00 8.60 2.90
CA ILE A 72 -12.86 8.88 4.05
C ILE A 72 -12.30 8.22 5.32
N TYR A 73 -11.93 6.93 5.24
CA TYR A 73 -11.29 6.22 6.35
C TYR A 73 -9.99 6.90 6.79
N TRP A 74 -9.13 7.23 5.83
CA TRP A 74 -7.87 7.93 6.06
C TRP A 74 -8.10 9.26 6.79
N TRP A 75 -9.07 10.06 6.34
CA TRP A 75 -9.43 11.32 7.01
C TRP A 75 -9.84 11.11 8.47
N ILE A 76 -10.69 10.13 8.74
CA ILE A 76 -11.17 9.82 10.10
C ILE A 76 -9.99 9.43 11.01
N ILE A 77 -9.11 8.53 10.55
CA ILE A 77 -7.99 8.03 11.34
C ILE A 77 -6.98 9.14 11.70
N PHE A 78 -6.67 10.04 10.75
CA PHE A 78 -5.64 11.05 11.00
C PHE A 78 -6.16 12.30 11.70
N TYR A 79 -7.38 12.74 11.38
CA TYR A 79 -7.90 14.04 11.81
C TYR A 79 -9.01 13.96 12.86
N GLN A 80 -9.78 12.87 12.93
CA GLN A 80 -10.88 12.74 13.89
C GLN A 80 -10.50 11.93 15.14
N PHE A 81 -9.59 10.97 15.02
CA PHE A 81 -9.17 10.16 16.16
C PHE A 81 -8.28 10.96 17.12
N ASN A 82 -8.56 10.86 18.42
CA ASN A 82 -7.67 11.39 19.46
C ASN A 82 -6.43 10.47 19.63
N GLN A 83 -5.45 10.90 20.43
CA GLN A 83 -4.20 10.15 20.62
C GLN A 83 -4.40 8.79 21.29
N GLU A 84 -5.35 8.67 22.21
CA GLU A 84 -5.65 7.43 22.91
C GLU A 84 -6.26 6.40 21.96
N THR A 85 -7.28 6.78 21.19
CA THR A 85 -7.93 5.92 20.18
C THR A 85 -6.96 5.52 19.07
N PHE A 86 -6.08 6.43 18.64
CA PHE A 86 -5.08 6.09 17.62
C PHE A 86 -4.05 5.09 18.16
N SER A 87 -3.58 5.27 19.40
CA SER A 87 -2.59 4.38 20.01
C SER A 87 -3.17 3.02 20.36
N SER A 88 -4.49 2.96 20.62
CA SER A 88 -5.20 1.71 20.92
C SER A 88 -5.51 0.87 19.68
N LEU A 89 -5.21 1.32 18.45
CA LEU A 89 -5.37 0.51 17.24
C LEU A 89 -4.61 -0.83 17.35
N HIS A 90 -5.33 -1.92 17.15
CA HIS A 90 -4.84 -3.28 17.22
C HIS A 90 -5.49 -4.13 16.13
N TRP A 91 -4.86 -5.26 15.81
CA TRP A 91 -5.45 -6.27 14.94
C TRP A 91 -6.72 -6.85 15.58
N PRO A 92 -7.72 -7.30 14.81
CA PRO A 92 -8.98 -7.83 15.37
C PRO A 92 -8.81 -8.96 16.41
N TRP A 93 -7.70 -9.72 16.32
CA TRP A 93 -7.34 -10.81 17.22
C TRP A 93 -6.25 -10.42 18.26
N GLY A 94 -5.93 -9.14 18.38
CA GLY A 94 -4.92 -8.62 19.31
C GLY A 94 -5.54 -7.76 20.42
N TYR A 95 -4.72 -7.41 21.41
CA TYR A 95 -5.08 -6.43 22.44
C TYR A 95 -4.41 -5.09 22.17
N ALA A 96 -5.00 -4.01 22.68
CA ALA A 96 -4.39 -2.69 22.65
C ALA A 96 -3.13 -2.64 23.52
N ASP A 97 -2.00 -2.26 22.92
CA ASP A 97 -0.69 -2.18 23.59
C ASP A 97 0.03 -0.83 23.35
N GLY A 98 -0.69 0.17 22.85
CA GLY A 98 -0.16 1.50 22.54
C GLY A 98 0.61 1.60 21.21
N LYS A 99 0.81 0.50 20.47
CA LYS A 99 1.60 0.46 19.21
C LYS A 99 0.76 0.62 17.94
N GLY A 100 -0.36 1.33 18.02
CA GLY A 100 -1.27 1.54 16.90
C GLY A 100 -0.61 2.14 15.66
N ALA A 101 0.30 3.10 15.86
CA ALA A 101 1.05 3.75 14.77
C ALA A 101 1.87 2.73 13.95
N ASN A 102 2.60 1.83 14.62
CA ASN A 102 3.45 0.83 13.97
C ASN A 102 2.62 -0.15 13.15
N ARG A 103 1.47 -0.60 13.68
CA ARG A 103 0.57 -1.52 12.98
C ARG A 103 -0.04 -0.87 11.75
N LEU A 104 -0.49 0.37 11.89
CA LEU A 104 -1.09 1.09 10.78
C LEU A 104 -0.05 1.36 9.69
N LEU A 105 1.18 1.74 10.06
CA LEU A 105 2.28 1.88 9.09
C LEU A 105 2.55 0.57 8.38
N LEU A 106 2.61 -0.54 9.10
CA LEU A 106 2.85 -1.86 8.52
C LEU A 106 1.72 -2.27 7.56
N ALA A 107 0.46 -2.06 7.95
CA ALA A 107 -0.70 -2.32 7.10
C ALA A 107 -0.64 -1.49 5.81
N TYR A 108 -0.38 -0.18 5.92
CA TYR A 108 -0.26 0.69 4.76
C TYR A 108 0.96 0.36 3.90
N ALA A 109 2.08 -0.05 4.48
CA ALA A 109 3.24 -0.48 3.71
C ALA A 109 2.96 -1.76 2.92
N LEU A 110 2.30 -2.74 3.53
CA LEU A 110 1.90 -3.99 2.87
C LEU A 110 0.89 -3.77 1.74
N ILE A 111 0.07 -2.73 1.80
CA ILE A 111 -0.92 -2.44 0.75
C ILE A 111 -0.35 -1.49 -0.30
N LEU A 112 0.19 -0.33 0.09
CA LEU A 112 0.56 0.75 -0.84
C LEU A 112 1.82 0.46 -1.64
N ILE A 113 2.84 -0.17 -1.05
CA ILE A 113 4.08 -0.49 -1.78
C ILE A 113 3.78 -1.48 -2.91
N PRO A 114 3.11 -2.62 -2.68
CA PRO A 114 2.80 -3.57 -3.75
C PRO A 114 1.80 -2.98 -4.75
N SER A 115 0.85 -2.16 -4.28
CA SER A 115 -0.09 -1.44 -5.16
C SER A 115 0.60 -0.46 -6.10
N ALA A 116 1.79 0.04 -5.77
CA ALA A 116 2.56 0.88 -6.68
C ALA A 116 3.42 0.08 -7.67
N LEU A 117 3.69 -1.20 -7.39
CA LEU A 117 4.62 -2.02 -8.15
C LEU A 117 3.95 -2.98 -9.13
N TRP A 118 2.65 -3.25 -8.97
CA TRP A 118 1.99 -4.30 -9.75
C TRP A 118 1.99 -4.04 -11.26
N LEU A 119 1.77 -2.79 -11.72
CA LEU A 119 1.82 -2.46 -13.15
C LEU A 119 3.21 -2.58 -13.73
N GLU A 120 4.22 -2.03 -13.04
CA GLU A 120 5.61 -2.16 -13.45
C GLU A 120 6.04 -3.63 -13.53
N SER A 121 5.62 -4.45 -12.57
CA SER A 121 5.89 -5.88 -12.63
C SER A 121 5.21 -6.59 -13.80
N THR A 122 3.99 -6.17 -14.15
CA THR A 122 3.23 -6.73 -15.27
C THR A 122 3.89 -6.36 -16.59
N LEU A 123 4.30 -5.09 -16.75
CA LEU A 123 5.06 -4.63 -17.92
C LEU A 123 6.42 -5.32 -18.02
N PHE A 124 7.09 -5.51 -16.89
CA PHE A 124 8.37 -6.25 -16.84
C PHE A 124 8.19 -7.70 -17.31
N HIS A 125 7.11 -8.37 -16.90
CA HIS A 125 6.77 -9.70 -17.38
C HIS A 125 6.50 -9.72 -18.89
N PHE A 126 5.71 -8.77 -19.41
CA PHE A 126 5.44 -8.70 -20.85
C PHE A 126 6.70 -8.42 -21.68
N SER A 127 7.62 -7.64 -21.13
CA SER A 127 8.88 -7.29 -21.81
C SER A 127 9.95 -8.39 -21.71
N ASN A 128 9.81 -9.34 -20.78
CA ASN A 128 10.83 -10.33 -20.48
C ASN A 128 10.26 -11.76 -20.42
N ASN A 129 10.76 -12.64 -21.28
CA ASN A 129 10.32 -14.05 -21.35
C ASN A 129 10.93 -14.96 -20.25
N TYR A 130 11.17 -14.46 -19.04
CA TYR A 130 11.69 -15.28 -17.94
C TYR A 130 10.57 -16.04 -17.23
N SER A 131 10.78 -17.33 -16.97
CA SER A 131 9.80 -18.22 -16.32
C SER A 131 9.40 -17.83 -14.90
N TRP A 132 10.21 -17.03 -14.20
CA TRP A 132 9.94 -16.61 -12.81
C TRP A 132 9.10 -15.33 -12.71
N THR A 133 9.02 -14.52 -13.78
CA THR A 133 8.34 -13.22 -13.76
C THR A 133 6.84 -13.27 -13.43
N PRO A 134 6.07 -14.31 -13.84
CA PRO A 134 4.67 -14.44 -13.40
C PRO A 134 4.52 -14.58 -11.89
N VAL A 135 5.47 -15.25 -11.22
CA VAL A 135 5.43 -15.46 -9.77
C VAL A 135 5.54 -14.13 -9.03
N LEU A 136 6.33 -13.20 -9.55
CA LEU A 136 6.47 -11.86 -8.97
C LEU A 136 5.17 -11.06 -9.11
N VAL A 137 4.54 -11.07 -10.30
CA VAL A 137 3.26 -10.38 -10.54
C VAL A 137 2.16 -10.93 -9.63
N VAL A 138 2.00 -12.26 -9.60
CA VAL A 138 0.98 -12.92 -8.78
C VAL A 138 1.25 -12.69 -7.29
N GLY A 139 2.50 -12.75 -6.85
CA GLY A 139 2.87 -12.49 -5.46
C GLY A 139 2.51 -11.06 -5.01
N ILE A 140 2.76 -10.07 -5.85
CA ILE A 140 2.37 -8.67 -5.60
C ILE A 140 0.84 -8.55 -5.52
N LEU A 141 0.11 -9.13 -6.47
CA LEU A 141 -1.36 -9.06 -6.50
C LEU A 141 -1.99 -9.73 -5.27
N ILE A 142 -1.46 -10.87 -4.82
CA ILE A 142 -1.89 -11.52 -3.58
C ILE A 142 -1.66 -10.60 -2.38
N MET A 143 -0.51 -9.92 -2.32
CA MET A 143 -0.20 -9.04 -1.20
C MET A 143 -1.10 -7.79 -1.15
N VAL A 144 -1.57 -7.29 -2.29
CA VAL A 144 -2.56 -6.21 -2.36
C VAL A 144 -3.97 -6.68 -2.01
N ALA A 145 -4.29 -7.94 -2.30
CA ALA A 145 -5.65 -8.47 -2.14
C ALA A 145 -6.01 -8.88 -0.70
N ILE A 146 -5.02 -9.06 0.18
CA ILE A 146 -5.19 -9.46 1.60
C ILE A 146 -5.24 -8.22 2.49
#